data_AF-A0A2V9B030-F1
#
_entry.id   AF-A0A2V9B030-F1
#
_cell.length_a   1.000
_cell.length_b   1.000
_cell.length_c   1.000
_cell.angle_alpha   90.00
_cell.angle_beta   90.00
_cell.angle_gamma   90.00
#
_symmetry.space_group_name_H-M   'P 1'
#
loop_
_entity.id
_entity.type
_entity.pdbx_description
1 polymer ?
#
loop_
_entity_poly.entity_id
_entity_poly.type
_entity_poly.pdbx_seq_one_letter_code
_entity_poly.pdbx_strand_id
1 'polypeptide(L)'
;MHRDSNAKLTRREWLSASALASGVLLFGLDKLELPQAAASIQDDPFRGGRQLGVVPFIGEGRGEMETLLGEGLDGRLYTDLSALAPENPVVPAEKFYVRTRASKLLDDTKPWTIRVGGLVKQPVVLSFSDLHKKAKPVGLHLLECSGNARLGHFGLLSVADWAGAPLTEILDQVKLDSRSARILISGFDRYPVPSDRQPPSRAQVGFSLSTKSNPRKRSWLPK
;
A
#
# COMPACT_ATOMS: atom_id res chain seq x y z
N MET A 1 -11.04 22.95 -44.78
CA MET A 1 -10.64 21.87 -45.69
C MET A 1 -10.48 20.60 -44.85
N HIS A 2 -11.59 19.88 -44.66
CA HIS A 2 -11.65 18.66 -43.83
C HIS A 2 -11.00 17.50 -44.59
N ARG A 3 -10.11 16.75 -43.94
CA ARG A 3 -9.53 15.51 -44.47
C ARG A 3 -9.98 14.37 -43.56
N ASP A 4 -11.06 13.68 -43.97
CA ASP A 4 -11.52 12.46 -43.33
C ASP A 4 -10.55 11.31 -43.65
N SER A 5 -9.93 10.75 -42.61
CA SER A 5 -9.01 9.61 -42.72
C SER A 5 -9.72 8.35 -42.24
N ASN A 6 -10.65 7.81 -43.02
CA ASN A 6 -11.22 6.49 -42.75
C ASN A 6 -10.25 5.41 -43.25
N ALA A 7 -9.32 4.99 -42.40
CA ALA A 7 -8.46 3.84 -42.69
C ALA A 7 -9.31 2.56 -42.63
N LYS A 8 -9.72 2.05 -43.79
CA LYS A 8 -10.44 0.77 -43.91
C LYS A 8 -9.41 -0.36 -43.94
N LEU A 9 -9.32 -1.11 -42.84
CA LEU A 9 -8.57 -2.36 -42.76
C LEU A 9 -9.02 -3.31 -43.87
N THR A 10 -8.05 -3.83 -44.61
CA THR A 10 -8.30 -4.73 -45.74
C THR A 10 -8.61 -6.14 -45.24
N ARG A 11 -9.37 -6.92 -46.02
CA ARG A 11 -9.72 -8.32 -45.68
C ARG A 11 -8.49 -9.21 -45.42
N ARG A 12 -7.35 -8.89 -46.05
CA ARG A 12 -6.08 -9.60 -45.83
C ARG A 12 -5.47 -9.30 -44.46
N GLU A 13 -5.52 -8.05 -44.02
CA GLU A 13 -5.05 -7.64 -42.69
C GLU A 13 -5.91 -8.27 -41.58
N TRP A 14 -7.22 -8.38 -41.81
CA TRP A 14 -8.15 -9.04 -40.89
C TRP A 14 -7.89 -10.55 -40.78
N LEU A 15 -7.63 -11.23 -41.89
CA LEU A 15 -7.28 -12.65 -41.90
C LEU A 15 -5.90 -12.91 -41.26
N SER A 16 -4.91 -12.03 -41.46
CA SER A 16 -3.61 -12.17 -40.79
C SER A 16 -3.71 -11.98 -39.28
N ALA A 17 -4.52 -11.02 -38.81
CA ALA A 17 -4.76 -10.81 -37.38
C ALA A 17 -5.47 -12.01 -36.73
N SER A 18 -6.42 -12.63 -37.46
CA SER A 18 -7.19 -13.79 -36.99
C SER A 18 -6.33 -15.07 -36.91
N ALA A 19 -5.40 -15.26 -37.84
CA ALA A 19 -4.50 -16.41 -37.85
C ALA A 19 -3.49 -16.37 -36.68
N LEU A 20 -3.00 -15.18 -36.31
CA LEU A 20 -2.13 -14.99 -35.16
C LEU A 20 -2.86 -15.25 -33.83
N ALA A 21 -4.10 -14.78 -33.69
CA ALA A 21 -4.92 -15.03 -32.49
C ALA A 21 -5.25 -16.52 -32.29
N SER A 22 -5.42 -17.27 -33.39
CA SER A 22 -5.74 -18.71 -33.34
C SER A 22 -4.51 -19.56 -32.97
N GLY A 23 -3.30 -19.14 -33.37
CA GLY A 23 -2.05 -19.82 -33.00
C GLY A 23 -1.72 -19.73 -31.51
N VAL A 24 -2.02 -18.60 -30.86
CA VAL A 24 -1.76 -18.39 -29.43
C VAL A 24 -2.57 -19.35 -28.55
N LEU A 25 -3.81 -19.66 -28.95
CA LEU A 25 -4.70 -20.58 -28.23
C LEU A 25 -4.33 -22.07 -28.43
N LEU A 26 -3.77 -22.44 -29.59
CA LEU A 26 -3.41 -23.82 -29.90
C LEU A 26 -2.05 -24.25 -29.33
N PHE A 27 -1.15 -23.30 -29.05
CA PHE A 27 0.20 -23.58 -28.55
C PHE A 27 0.41 -23.28 -27.05
N GLY A 28 -0.65 -22.98 -26.29
CA GLY A 28 -0.55 -22.81 -24.83
C GLY A 28 0.29 -21.60 -24.39
N LEU A 29 0.36 -20.57 -25.24
CA LEU A 29 1.03 -19.29 -24.94
C LEU A 29 0.10 -18.31 -24.20
N ASP A 30 -1.12 -18.72 -23.88
CA ASP A 30 -2.08 -18.03 -23.00
C ASP A 30 -1.55 -17.84 -21.57
N LYS A 31 -0.53 -18.63 -21.17
CA LYS A 31 0.20 -18.47 -19.90
C LYS A 31 1.41 -17.56 -19.96
N LEU A 32 1.78 -17.05 -21.13
CA LEU A 32 2.69 -15.93 -21.21
C LEU A 32 1.89 -14.67 -20.93
N GLU A 33 2.21 -14.04 -19.80
CA GLU A 33 1.80 -12.67 -19.50
C GLU A 33 2.33 -11.77 -20.63
N LEU A 34 1.57 -11.67 -21.72
CA LEU A 34 1.66 -10.55 -22.61
C LEU A 34 1.41 -9.34 -21.71
N PRO A 35 2.39 -8.44 -21.53
CA PRO A 35 2.14 -7.23 -20.78
C PRO A 35 0.90 -6.62 -21.42
N GLN A 36 -0.15 -6.45 -20.61
CA GLN A 36 -1.16 -5.47 -20.97
C GLN A 36 -0.35 -4.21 -21.18
N ALA A 37 -0.14 -3.87 -22.45
CA ALA A 37 0.13 -2.51 -22.84
C ALA A 37 -1.15 -1.78 -22.46
N ALA A 38 -1.30 -1.50 -21.16
CA ALA A 38 -1.84 -0.24 -20.73
C ALA A 38 -1.00 0.75 -21.52
N ALA A 39 -1.56 1.23 -22.62
CA ALA A 39 -0.98 2.31 -23.36
C ALA A 39 -0.88 3.43 -22.32
N SER A 40 0.32 3.61 -21.75
CA SER A 40 0.67 4.84 -21.08
C SER A 40 0.71 5.86 -22.19
N ILE A 41 -0.46 6.38 -22.53
CA ILE A 41 -0.56 7.67 -23.17
C ILE A 41 -0.14 8.65 -22.09
N GLN A 42 1.17 8.73 -21.87
CA GLN A 42 1.78 9.86 -21.23
C GLN A 42 1.76 10.98 -22.27
N ASP A 43 0.54 11.41 -22.60
CA ASP A 43 0.35 12.66 -23.31
C ASP A 43 0.93 13.74 -22.41
N ASP A 44 1.81 14.57 -22.97
CA ASP A 44 2.18 15.84 -22.35
C ASP A 44 0.86 16.54 -21.93
N PRO A 45 0.60 16.75 -20.62
CA PRO A 45 -0.65 17.33 -20.16
C PRO A 45 -0.86 18.75 -20.69
N PHE A 46 0.19 19.35 -21.26
CA PHE A 46 0.18 20.67 -21.88
C PHE A 46 0.34 20.62 -23.40
N ARG A 47 0.12 19.48 -24.06
CA ARG A 47 0.28 19.36 -25.52
C ARG A 47 -0.53 20.42 -26.26
N GLY A 48 0.16 21.31 -26.98
CA GLY A 48 -0.46 22.44 -27.70
C GLY A 48 -0.73 23.69 -26.86
N GLY A 49 -0.31 23.70 -25.59
CA GLY A 49 -0.42 24.82 -24.65
C GLY A 49 0.93 25.20 -24.03
N ARG A 50 0.91 26.21 -23.14
CA ARG A 50 2.05 26.63 -22.33
C ARG A 50 1.64 26.66 -20.85
N GLN A 51 2.34 25.91 -20.01
CA GLN A 51 2.18 26.02 -18.56
C GLN A 51 2.60 27.42 -18.10
N LEU A 52 1.70 28.13 -17.43
CA LEU A 52 1.96 29.49 -16.92
C LEU A 52 2.46 29.48 -15.47
N GLY A 53 2.13 28.43 -14.70
CA GLY A 53 2.53 28.28 -13.30
C GLY A 53 1.70 27.21 -12.58
N VAL A 54 1.96 27.04 -11.29
CA VAL A 54 1.16 26.20 -10.38
C VAL A 54 0.43 27.12 -9.41
N VAL A 55 -0.88 26.94 -9.27
CA VAL A 55 -1.69 27.68 -8.30
C VAL A 55 -1.92 26.77 -7.09
N PRO A 56 -1.48 27.16 -5.88
CA PRO A 56 -1.72 26.36 -4.69
C PRO A 56 -3.22 26.33 -4.37
N PHE A 57 -3.69 25.25 -3.77
CA PHE A 57 -5.07 25.20 -3.28
C PHE A 57 -5.26 26.18 -2.13
N ILE A 58 -6.43 26.83 -2.10
CA ILE A 58 -6.77 27.80 -1.07
C ILE A 58 -7.06 27.06 0.24
N GLY A 59 -6.44 27.51 1.33
CA GLY A 59 -6.69 26.98 2.67
C GLY A 59 -6.07 25.61 2.94
N GLU A 60 -5.04 25.23 2.18
CA GLU A 60 -4.10 24.19 2.58
C GLU A 60 -3.20 24.66 3.72
N GLY A 61 -2.67 23.69 4.46
CA GLY A 61 -1.69 23.97 5.51
C GLY A 61 -0.37 24.47 4.94
N ARG A 62 0.58 24.77 5.85
CA ARG A 62 1.98 25.03 5.51
C ARG A 62 2.88 23.93 6.08
N GLY A 63 2.33 22.74 6.29
CA GLY A 63 3.04 21.63 6.89
C GLY A 63 4.13 21.12 5.94
N GLU A 64 5.25 20.68 6.51
CA GLU A 64 6.27 20.00 5.74
C GLU A 64 5.77 18.62 5.29
N MET A 65 5.90 18.36 3.99
CA MET A 65 5.68 17.05 3.39
C MET A 65 6.99 16.25 3.43
N GLU A 66 6.91 14.92 3.47
CA GLU A 66 8.06 14.01 3.46
C GLU A 66 9.02 14.14 4.66
N THR A 67 8.63 14.91 5.68
CA THR A 67 9.36 15.03 6.94
C THR A 67 8.63 14.25 8.03
N LEU A 68 9.37 13.46 8.81
CA LEU A 68 8.84 12.83 10.02
C LEU A 68 8.78 13.86 11.16
N LEU A 69 7.58 14.24 11.55
CA LEU A 69 7.26 15.22 12.58
C LEU A 69 6.78 14.54 13.87
N GLY A 70 7.00 15.18 15.01
CA GLY A 70 6.45 14.73 16.30
C GLY A 70 6.97 13.37 16.77
N GLU A 71 6.49 12.88 17.91
CA GLU A 71 6.90 11.62 18.53
C GLU A 71 5.67 10.84 19.03
N GLY A 72 5.79 9.52 19.20
CA GLY A 72 4.72 8.67 19.72
C GLY A 72 3.37 8.88 19.02
N LEU A 73 2.32 9.09 19.82
CA LEU A 73 0.94 9.31 19.36
C LEU A 73 0.76 10.55 18.46
N ASP A 74 1.66 11.53 18.56
CA ASP A 74 1.64 12.76 17.76
C ASP A 74 2.60 12.72 16.57
N GLY A 75 3.25 11.58 16.34
CA GLY A 75 4.13 11.35 15.20
C GLY A 75 3.37 11.40 13.87
N ARG A 76 3.83 12.20 12.91
CA ARG A 76 3.21 12.38 11.59
C ARG A 76 4.26 12.38 10.47
N LEU A 77 3.90 11.84 9.32
CA LEU A 77 4.59 12.09 8.04
C LEU A 77 3.50 12.18 6.99
N TYR A 78 3.50 13.27 6.21
CA TYR A 78 2.57 13.49 5.11
C TYR A 78 3.29 13.21 3.79
N THR A 79 2.76 12.30 2.99
CA THR A 79 3.30 11.92 1.69
C THR A 79 2.95 12.96 0.63
N ASP A 80 3.94 13.43 -0.12
CA ASP A 80 3.76 14.26 -1.29
C ASP A 80 3.28 13.41 -2.47
N LEU A 81 1.98 13.48 -2.73
CA LEU A 81 1.32 12.73 -3.78
C LEU A 81 1.65 13.26 -5.19
N SER A 82 2.21 14.47 -5.31
CA SER A 82 2.51 15.08 -6.62
C SER A 82 3.64 14.36 -7.37
N ALA A 83 4.46 13.60 -6.65
CA ALA A 83 5.53 12.79 -7.23
C ALA A 83 5.07 11.44 -7.79
N LEU A 84 3.79 11.07 -7.62
CA LEU A 84 3.25 9.79 -8.06
C LEU A 84 2.77 9.85 -9.51
N ALA A 85 2.95 8.73 -10.23
CA ALA A 85 2.37 8.51 -11.55
C ALA A 85 1.28 7.43 -11.43
N PRO A 86 0.18 7.52 -12.22
CA PRO A 86 -0.88 6.50 -12.21
C PRO A 86 -0.36 5.07 -12.45
N GLU A 87 0.68 4.93 -13.27
CA GLU A 87 1.30 3.65 -13.62
C GLU A 87 2.20 3.10 -12.51
N ASN A 88 2.65 3.95 -11.59
CA ASN A 88 3.49 3.57 -10.46
C ASN A 88 3.02 4.27 -9.17
N PRO A 89 1.90 3.79 -8.59
CA PRO A 89 1.30 4.43 -7.41
C PRO A 89 2.03 4.09 -6.11
N VAL A 90 2.98 3.14 -6.14
CA VAL A 90 3.67 2.65 -4.94
C VAL A 90 4.56 3.74 -4.34
N VAL A 91 4.30 4.06 -3.07
CA VAL A 91 5.07 5.02 -2.30
C VAL A 91 6.31 4.33 -1.69
N PRO A 92 7.53 4.89 -1.81
CA PRO A 92 8.70 4.37 -1.11
C PRO A 92 8.47 4.27 0.41
N ALA A 93 9.03 3.25 1.06
CA ALA A 93 8.74 2.96 2.47
C ALA A 93 9.09 4.13 3.41
N GLU A 94 10.18 4.84 3.13
CA GLU A 94 10.63 6.03 3.87
C GLU A 94 9.72 7.26 3.69
N LYS A 95 8.86 7.24 2.67
CA LYS A 95 7.88 8.29 2.33
C LYS A 95 6.44 7.90 2.65
N PHE A 96 6.21 6.65 3.08
CA PHE A 96 4.89 6.16 3.41
C PHE A 96 4.36 6.93 4.63
N TYR A 97 3.11 7.42 4.54
CA TYR A 97 2.59 8.30 5.58
C TYR A 97 2.64 7.65 6.97
N VAL A 98 2.88 8.48 7.99
CA VAL A 98 2.90 8.04 9.39
C VAL A 98 1.77 8.73 10.14
N ARG A 99 0.92 7.96 10.83
CA ARG A 99 -0.13 8.49 11.71
C ARG A 99 0.17 8.35 13.20
N THR A 100 1.10 7.49 13.59
CA THR A 100 1.60 7.31 14.96
C THR A 100 2.99 6.71 14.84
N ARG A 101 3.95 7.18 15.64
CA ARG A 101 5.28 6.57 15.73
C ARG A 101 5.31 5.51 16.82
N ALA A 102 6.14 4.48 16.64
CA ALA A 102 6.33 3.43 17.63
C ALA A 102 6.68 4.03 19.01
N SER A 103 6.14 3.41 20.06
CA SER A 103 6.45 3.83 21.43
C SER A 103 7.92 3.58 21.77
N LYS A 104 8.55 4.54 22.45
CA LYS A 104 9.90 4.37 23.03
C LYS A 104 9.97 3.30 24.12
N LEU A 105 8.83 2.83 24.61
CA LEU A 105 8.74 1.73 25.56
C LEU A 105 8.78 0.35 24.88
N LEU A 106 8.65 0.30 23.55
CA LEU A 106 8.78 -0.93 22.79
C LEU A 106 10.26 -1.25 22.62
N ASP A 107 10.68 -2.41 23.13
CA ASP A 107 12.01 -2.96 22.91
C ASP A 107 11.98 -3.80 21.63
N ASP A 108 12.39 -3.19 20.52
CA ASP A 108 12.42 -3.79 19.19
C ASP A 108 13.65 -4.69 18.95
N THR A 109 14.57 -4.76 19.91
CA THR A 109 15.72 -5.67 19.87
C THR A 109 15.35 -7.09 20.26
N LYS A 110 14.22 -7.27 20.94
CA LYS A 110 13.72 -8.57 21.38
C LYS A 110 12.80 -9.21 20.33
N PRO A 111 12.80 -10.56 20.22
CA PRO A 111 11.83 -11.24 19.40
C PRO A 111 10.41 -10.97 19.94
N TRP A 112 9.50 -10.65 19.04
CA TRP A 112 8.09 -10.47 19.35
C TRP A 112 7.27 -11.67 18.88
N THR A 113 6.09 -11.82 19.48
CA THR A 113 5.14 -12.87 19.14
C THR A 113 3.72 -12.30 19.07
N ILE A 114 2.86 -12.95 18.28
CA ILE A 114 1.42 -12.67 18.25
C ILE A 114 0.71 -13.78 19.01
N ARG A 115 -0.09 -13.40 20.01
CA ARG A 115 -0.96 -14.33 20.72
C ARG A 115 -2.34 -14.33 20.08
N VAL A 116 -2.82 -15.50 19.71
CA VAL A 116 -4.20 -15.72 19.24
C VAL A 116 -4.93 -16.53 20.31
N GLY A 117 -5.97 -15.95 20.91
CA GLY A 117 -6.66 -16.54 22.05
C GLY A 117 -8.09 -15.99 22.20
N GLY A 118 -8.65 -16.12 23.41
CA GLY A 118 -10.04 -15.74 23.68
C GLY A 118 -11.01 -16.89 23.44
N LEU A 119 -12.09 -16.64 22.70
CA LEU A 119 -13.11 -17.64 22.35
C LEU A 119 -12.65 -18.55 21.20
N VAL A 120 -11.60 -19.33 21.45
CA VAL A 120 -11.00 -20.29 20.51
C VAL A 120 -10.74 -21.62 21.21
N LYS A 121 -10.79 -22.73 20.47
CA LYS A 121 -10.54 -24.06 21.04
C LYS A 121 -9.05 -24.35 21.23
N GLN A 122 -8.20 -23.78 20.38
CA GLN A 122 -6.76 -24.05 20.36
C GLN A 122 -5.98 -22.73 20.28
N PRO A 123 -5.75 -22.04 21.41
CA PRO A 123 -4.94 -20.83 21.43
C PRO A 123 -3.51 -21.09 20.94
N VAL A 124 -2.92 -20.13 20.24
CA VAL A 124 -1.54 -20.24 19.71
C VAL A 124 -0.74 -18.98 19.95
N VAL A 125 0.58 -19.15 19.98
CA VAL A 125 1.56 -18.04 19.99
C VAL A 125 2.39 -18.19 18.72
N LEU A 126 2.32 -17.19 17.85
CA LEU A 126 2.98 -17.18 16.55
C LEU A 126 4.21 -16.29 16.61
N SER A 127 5.35 -16.81 16.14
CA SER A 127 6.54 -16.00 15.89
C SER A 127 6.45 -15.27 14.54
N PHE A 128 7.34 -14.30 14.31
CA PHE A 128 7.49 -13.71 12.97
C PHE A 128 7.79 -14.76 11.90
N SER A 129 8.61 -15.78 12.21
CA SER A 129 8.95 -16.86 11.27
C SER A 129 7.72 -17.67 10.87
N ASP A 130 6.81 -17.94 11.81
CA ASP A 130 5.57 -18.68 11.53
C ASP A 130 4.64 -17.90 10.59
N LEU A 131 4.55 -16.58 10.78
CA LEU A 131 3.78 -15.70 9.91
C LEU A 131 4.43 -15.57 8.52
N HIS A 132 5.75 -15.41 8.47
CA HIS A 132 6.48 -15.25 7.22
C HIS A 132 6.36 -16.48 6.32
N LYS A 133 6.40 -17.70 6.88
CA LYS A 133 6.17 -18.95 6.12
C LYS A 133 4.78 -19.06 5.51
N LYS A 134 3.79 -18.39 6.09
CA LYS A 134 2.39 -18.36 5.62
C LYS A 134 2.10 -17.16 4.72
N ALA A 135 3.08 -16.26 4.54
CA ALA A 135 2.86 -15.03 3.80
C ALA A 135 2.60 -15.31 2.31
N LYS A 136 1.58 -14.66 1.78
CA LYS A 136 1.20 -14.70 0.36
C LYS A 136 1.15 -13.28 -0.19
N PRO A 137 1.42 -13.07 -1.49
CA PRO A 137 1.13 -11.79 -2.13
C PRO A 137 -0.34 -11.43 -1.97
N VAL A 138 -0.60 -10.18 -1.60
CA VAL A 138 -1.93 -9.59 -1.41
C VAL A 138 -2.17 -8.56 -2.51
N GLY A 139 -1.12 -7.90 -3.00
CA GLY A 139 -1.18 -6.94 -4.10
C GLY A 139 -1.25 -5.48 -3.61
N LEU A 140 -1.49 -4.57 -4.56
CA LEU A 140 -1.54 -3.14 -4.30
C LEU A 140 -2.74 -2.77 -3.42
N HIS A 141 -2.48 -2.16 -2.27
CA HIS A 141 -3.51 -1.60 -1.40
C HIS A 141 -3.16 -0.18 -1.01
N LEU A 142 -4.18 0.68 -1.10
CA LEU A 142 -4.17 2.04 -0.62
C LEU A 142 -4.58 2.06 0.86
N LEU A 143 -3.82 2.79 1.67
CA LEU A 143 -4.19 3.13 3.03
C LEU A 143 -4.41 4.63 3.12
N GLU A 144 -5.54 5.01 3.71
CA GLU A 144 -5.90 6.40 3.99
C GLU A 144 -6.20 6.57 5.48
N CYS A 145 -5.68 7.64 6.08
CA CYS A 145 -6.09 8.02 7.42
C CYS A 145 -7.48 8.68 7.39
N SER A 146 -8.37 8.31 8.32
CA SER A 146 -9.67 8.99 8.48
C SER A 146 -9.57 10.50 8.73
N GLY A 147 -8.43 10.97 9.25
CA GLY A 147 -8.13 12.38 9.43
C GLY A 147 -7.40 13.03 8.26
N ASN A 148 -7.37 12.38 7.09
CA ASN A 148 -6.79 12.95 5.88
C ASN A 148 -7.63 14.13 5.41
N ALA A 149 -7.00 15.31 5.31
CA ALA A 149 -7.73 16.55 5.07
C ALA A 149 -6.83 17.58 4.39
N ARG A 150 -7.48 18.63 3.85
CA ARG A 150 -6.84 19.74 3.14
C ARG A 150 -5.70 20.41 3.95
N LEU A 151 -5.82 20.50 5.27
CA LEU A 151 -4.78 21.09 6.12
C LEU A 151 -3.45 20.31 6.09
N GLY A 152 -3.46 19.03 5.70
CA GLY A 152 -2.26 18.20 5.51
C GLY A 152 -2.04 17.83 4.04
N HIS A 153 -2.51 18.66 3.10
CA HIS A 153 -2.39 18.45 1.65
C HIS A 153 -2.88 17.07 1.18
N PHE A 154 -3.83 16.47 1.91
CA PHE A 154 -4.30 15.09 1.69
C PHE A 154 -3.19 14.02 1.71
N GLY A 155 -2.04 14.31 2.32
CA GLY A 155 -0.86 13.43 2.33
C GLY A 155 -0.90 12.30 3.35
N LEU A 156 -1.98 12.08 4.09
CA LEU A 156 -2.14 10.88 4.93
C LEU A 156 -2.72 9.72 4.11
N LEU A 157 -2.10 9.47 2.97
CA LEU A 157 -2.51 8.55 1.92
C LEU A 157 -1.26 7.91 1.31
N SER A 158 -1.23 6.58 1.18
CA SER A 158 -0.13 5.90 0.50
C SER A 158 -0.58 4.55 -0.05
N VAL A 159 0.05 4.11 -1.14
CA VAL A 159 -0.14 2.78 -1.72
C VAL A 159 1.13 1.97 -1.54
N ALA A 160 0.99 0.70 -1.16
CA ALA A 160 2.08 -0.27 -1.17
C ALA A 160 1.61 -1.59 -1.80
N ASP A 161 2.57 -2.38 -2.26
CA ASP A 161 2.35 -3.78 -2.61
C ASP A 161 2.53 -4.64 -1.36
N TRP A 162 1.47 -5.35 -0.97
CA TRP A 162 1.42 -6.05 0.31
C TRP A 162 1.62 -7.56 0.14
N ALA A 163 2.24 -8.15 1.15
CA ALA A 163 2.23 -9.59 1.39
C ALA A 163 1.96 -9.86 2.87
N GLY A 164 1.26 -10.95 3.18
CA GLY A 164 0.88 -11.26 4.56
C GLY A 164 0.30 -12.66 4.73
N ALA A 165 0.25 -13.11 5.98
CA ALA A 165 -0.43 -14.36 6.34
C ALA A 165 -1.95 -14.11 6.37
N PRO A 166 -2.77 -14.88 5.63
CA PRO A 166 -4.22 -14.72 5.66
C PRO A 166 -4.77 -14.96 7.05
N LEU A 167 -5.52 -13.99 7.59
CA LEU A 167 -6.11 -14.11 8.92
C LEU A 167 -7.03 -15.34 9.01
N THR A 168 -7.76 -15.66 7.95
CA THR A 168 -8.64 -16.84 7.86
C THR A 168 -7.89 -18.14 8.14
N GLU A 169 -6.70 -18.33 7.56
CA GLU A 169 -5.89 -19.54 7.80
C GLU A 169 -5.41 -19.66 9.25
N ILE A 170 -5.14 -18.52 9.89
CA ILE A 170 -4.79 -18.49 11.33
C ILE A 170 -6.02 -18.83 12.18
N LEU A 171 -7.19 -18.31 11.82
CA LEU A 171 -8.45 -18.56 12.54
C LEU A 171 -8.93 -20.01 12.41
N ASP A 172 -8.74 -20.62 11.24
CA ASP A 172 -9.04 -22.03 10.98
C ASP A 172 -8.18 -22.94 11.85
N GLN A 173 -6.91 -22.59 12.04
CA GLN A 173 -5.99 -23.31 12.92
C GLN A 173 -6.45 -23.31 14.38
N VAL A 174 -6.90 -22.16 14.90
CA VAL A 174 -7.28 -22.03 16.33
C VAL A 174 -8.70 -22.50 16.63
N LYS A 175 -9.51 -22.70 15.59
CA LYS A 175 -10.93 -23.10 15.65
C LYS A 175 -11.75 -22.19 16.55
N LEU A 176 -12.34 -21.14 15.95
CA LEU A 176 -13.25 -20.22 16.63
C LEU A 176 -14.39 -20.97 17.35
N ASP A 177 -14.73 -20.51 18.56
CA ASP A 177 -15.93 -20.94 19.27
C ASP A 177 -17.17 -20.34 18.57
N SER A 178 -18.28 -21.08 18.52
CA SER A 178 -19.52 -20.62 17.86
C SER A 178 -20.14 -19.40 18.52
N ARG A 179 -19.75 -19.06 19.75
CA ARG A 179 -20.16 -17.84 20.46
C ARG A 179 -19.33 -16.62 20.07
N SER A 180 -18.25 -16.78 19.30
CA SER A 180 -17.44 -15.66 18.83
C SER A 180 -18.25 -14.77 17.89
N ALA A 181 -18.38 -13.49 18.23
CA ALA A 181 -19.08 -12.50 17.42
C ALA A 181 -18.15 -11.50 16.73
N ARG A 182 -16.94 -11.29 17.27
CA ARG A 182 -15.99 -10.26 16.82
C ARG A 182 -14.56 -10.69 17.11
N ILE A 183 -13.64 -10.18 16.30
CA ILE A 183 -12.19 -10.33 16.50
C ILE A 183 -11.63 -8.98 16.92
N LEU A 184 -10.91 -8.96 18.05
CA LEU A 184 -10.15 -7.80 18.49
C LEU A 184 -8.70 -7.96 18.03
N ILE A 185 -8.19 -6.97 17.31
CA ILE A 185 -6.77 -6.85 16.98
C ILE A 185 -6.20 -5.74 17.87
N SER A 186 -5.09 -6.02 18.55
CA SER A 186 -4.44 -5.07 19.47
C SER A 186 -2.93 -5.10 19.28
N GLY A 187 -2.28 -3.95 19.38
CA GLY A 187 -0.83 -3.80 19.29
C GLY A 187 -0.18 -3.47 20.64
N PHE A 188 1.12 -3.19 20.58
CA PHE A 188 1.81 -2.52 21.68
C PHE A 188 1.51 -1.02 21.61
N ASP A 189 0.51 -0.58 22.36
CA ASP A 189 0.02 0.81 22.29
C ASP A 189 0.19 1.56 23.62
N ARG A 190 1.25 1.24 24.37
CA ARG A 190 1.60 1.96 25.60
C ARG A 190 2.59 3.06 25.28
N TYR A 191 2.25 4.30 25.62
CA TYR A 191 3.09 5.47 25.40
C TYR A 191 3.41 6.17 26.73
N PRO A 192 4.61 6.75 26.88
CA PRO A 192 5.01 7.43 28.11
C PRO A 192 4.29 8.77 28.29
N VAL A 193 3.84 9.39 27.19
CA VAL A 193 3.19 10.70 27.18
C VAL A 193 1.81 10.54 26.51
N PRO A 194 0.73 11.06 27.13
CA PRO A 194 -0.57 11.13 26.48
C PRO A 194 -0.53 12.12 25.30
N SER A 195 -1.46 12.00 24.36
CA SER A 195 -1.61 12.97 23.27
C SER A 195 -2.76 13.93 23.57
N ASP A 196 -2.52 15.22 23.35
CA ASP A 196 -3.57 16.25 23.42
C ASP A 196 -4.61 16.11 22.29
N ARG A 197 -4.25 15.37 21.23
CA ARG A 197 -5.08 15.16 20.03
C ARG A 197 -5.85 13.85 20.07
N GLN A 198 -5.70 13.05 21.13
CA GLN A 198 -6.31 11.73 21.23
C GLN A 198 -6.93 11.53 22.62
N PRO A 199 -8.25 11.34 22.73
CA PRO A 199 -8.84 11.00 24.02
C PRO A 199 -8.31 9.64 24.49
N PRO A 200 -8.16 9.43 25.82
CA PRO A 200 -7.64 8.18 26.37
C PRO A 200 -8.62 7.04 26.04
N SER A 201 -8.36 6.31 24.96
CA SER A 201 -9.16 5.14 24.57
C SER A 201 -8.26 3.97 24.20
N ARG A 202 -8.52 2.85 24.89
CA ARG A 202 -7.97 1.52 24.62
C ARG A 202 -8.56 0.98 23.32
N ALA A 203 -8.00 1.33 22.18
CA ALA A 203 -7.92 0.50 20.98
C ALA A 203 -7.27 1.33 19.87
N GLN A 204 -5.98 1.09 19.63
CA GLN A 204 -5.34 1.51 18.40
C GLN A 204 -4.87 0.24 17.69
N VAL A 205 -5.21 0.13 16.41
CA VAL A 205 -4.70 -0.93 15.54
C VAL A 205 -3.56 -0.31 14.77
N GLY A 206 -2.33 -0.50 15.26
CA GLY A 206 -1.12 -0.16 14.53
C GLY A 206 -0.76 -1.28 13.57
N PHE A 207 -0.82 -1.03 12.27
CA PHE A 207 -0.19 -1.90 11.28
C PHE A 207 1.29 -1.51 11.19
N SER A 208 2.20 -2.45 11.45
CA SER A 208 3.63 -2.26 11.22
C SER A 208 3.99 -2.82 9.84
N LEU A 209 4.52 -1.96 8.98
CA LEU A 209 5.12 -2.33 7.70
C LEU A 209 6.47 -3.01 7.97
N SER A 210 6.59 -4.31 7.65
CA SER A 210 7.89 -4.96 7.50
C SER A 210 8.23 -5.03 6.01
N THR A 211 8.80 -3.96 5.48
CA THR A 211 9.36 -3.99 4.11
C THR A 211 10.78 -4.52 4.16
N LYS A 212 10.96 -5.83 3.98
CA LYS A 212 12.18 -6.36 3.38
C LYS A 212 11.83 -7.40 2.31
N SER A 213 11.69 -6.93 1.08
CA SER A 213 12.43 -7.49 -0.05
C SER A 213 12.32 -6.57 -1.26
N ASN A 214 13.28 -5.65 -1.40
CA ASN A 214 13.76 -5.28 -2.72
C ASN A 214 14.86 -6.30 -3.08
N PRO A 215 14.68 -7.19 -4.08
CA PRO A 215 15.72 -8.16 -4.45
C PRO A 215 16.92 -7.54 -5.16
N ARG A 216 16.94 -6.22 -5.39
CA ARG A 216 18.07 -5.53 -6.01
C ARG A 216 18.51 -4.33 -5.19
N LYS A 217 19.31 -4.61 -4.16
CA LYS A 217 20.55 -3.89 -3.78
C LYS A 217 21.10 -4.48 -2.48
N ARG A 218 22.15 -5.29 -2.61
CA ARG A 218 23.08 -5.57 -1.51
C ARG A 218 23.83 -4.27 -1.24
N SER A 219 23.59 -3.64 -0.09
CA SER A 219 24.60 -2.90 0.66
C SER A 219 23.94 -2.38 1.93
N TRP A 220 24.38 -2.89 3.07
CA TRP A 220 24.08 -2.35 4.39
C TRP A 220 24.79 -0.99 4.53
N LEU A 221 24.03 0.07 4.89
CA LEU A 221 24.41 1.41 5.42
C LEU A 221 25.62 2.13 4.78
N PRO A 222 25.49 3.37 4.25
CA PRO A 222 26.66 4.18 3.93
C PRO A 222 27.06 5.05 5.13
N LYS A 223 28.25 5.64 5.09
CA LYS A 223 28.48 6.88 5.83
C LYS A 223 27.46 7.94 5.39
#